data_AF-F1LFL2-F1
#
_entry.id   AF-F1LFL2-F1
#
_cell.length_a   1.000
_cell.length_b   1.000
_cell.length_c   1.000
_cell.angle_alpha   90.00
_cell.angle_beta   90.00
_cell.angle_gamma   90.00
#
_symmetry.space_group_name_H-M   'P 1'
#
loop_
_entity.id
_entity.type
_entity.pdbx_description
1 polymer ?
#
loop_
_entity_poly.entity_id
_entity_poly.type
_entity_poly.pdbx_seq_one_letter_code
_entity_poly.pdbx_strand_id
1 'polypeptide(L)'
;MLLIIASFLLIFMLLLWKWLDITCVDSLKKILKDVLTSKEKHFLSNLFQVDKNSKRHGGELVAAVLKAHGVKEIFTLCGGHISPILVAAENIGIRIIDTRHEVNALFAADAVARLRQSIGVAAVTAGPGVTNTITALKNAQIAESSVLLIGGAAPTLLKNRGALQDIDQIVLFRSMCKYVARVTRLRDIVPTMRAAICAAQSEFN
;
A
#
# COMPACT_ATOMS: atom_id res chain seq x y z
N MET A 1 5.38 -6.10 -44.50
CA MET A 1 5.66 -7.32 -43.71
C MET A 1 6.61 -7.05 -42.54
N LEU A 2 7.81 -6.48 -42.76
CA LEU A 2 8.77 -6.13 -41.70
C LEU A 2 8.21 -5.18 -40.61
N LEU A 3 7.47 -4.15 -40.99
CA LEU A 3 6.86 -3.19 -40.04
C LEU A 3 5.83 -3.82 -39.09
N ILE A 4 5.09 -4.82 -39.56
CA ILE A 4 4.06 -5.52 -38.77
C ILE A 4 4.73 -6.44 -37.74
N ILE A 5 5.80 -7.14 -38.15
CA ILE A 5 6.58 -8.01 -37.28
C ILE A 5 7.29 -7.18 -36.19
N ALA A 6 7.86 -6.03 -36.54
CA ALA A 6 8.50 -5.13 -35.58
C ALA A 6 7.51 -4.57 -34.55
N SER A 7 6.31 -4.17 -34.99
CA SER A 7 5.26 -3.69 -34.09
C SER A 7 4.76 -4.78 -33.13
N PHE A 8 4.61 -6.01 -33.63
CA PHE A 8 4.20 -7.15 -32.80
C PHE A 8 5.26 -7.52 -31.74
N LEU A 9 6.55 -7.50 -32.11
CA LEU A 9 7.66 -7.70 -31.18
C LEU A 9 7.73 -6.62 -30.11
N LEU A 10 7.50 -5.35 -30.48
CA LEU A 10 7.49 -4.23 -29.54
C LEU A 10 6.33 -4.37 -28.53
N ILE A 11 5.12 -4.69 -29.01
CA ILE A 11 3.94 -4.90 -28.17
C ILE A 11 4.15 -6.12 -27.26
N PHE A 12 4.69 -7.21 -27.78
CA PHE A 12 5.03 -8.39 -26.99
C PHE A 12 6.06 -8.06 -25.90
N MET A 13 7.11 -7.28 -26.22
CA MET A 13 8.08 -6.82 -25.24
C MET A 13 7.45 -5.95 -24.14
N LEU A 14 6.56 -5.03 -24.50
CA LEU A 14 5.85 -4.17 -23.54
C LEU A 14 4.90 -4.98 -22.65
N LEU A 15 4.21 -5.97 -23.21
CA LEU A 15 3.36 -6.89 -22.45
C LEU A 15 4.19 -7.77 -21.51
N LEU A 16 5.33 -8.27 -21.97
CA LEU A 16 6.26 -9.06 -21.16
C LEU A 16 6.84 -8.21 -20.01
N TRP A 17 7.19 -6.96 -20.29
CA TRP A 17 7.67 -6.00 -19.28
C TRP A 17 6.61 -5.74 -18.20
N LYS A 18 5.36 -5.54 -18.62
CA LYS A 18 4.22 -5.34 -17.72
C LYS A 18 3.91 -6.62 -16.92
N TRP A 19 4.04 -7.80 -17.53
CA TRP A 19 3.79 -9.10 -16.89
C TRP A 19 4.84 -9.45 -15.83
N LEU A 20 6.10 -9.06 -16.03
CA LEU A 20 7.20 -9.34 -15.11
C LEU A 20 7.32 -8.32 -13.94
N ASP A 21 6.45 -7.30 -13.86
CA ASP A 21 6.45 -6.20 -12.86
C ASP A 21 7.85 -5.60 -12.63
N ILE A 22 8.66 -5.50 -13.69
CA ILE A 22 10.02 -4.94 -13.64
C ILE A 22 9.91 -3.41 -13.61
N THR A 23 9.99 -2.84 -12.42
CA THR A 23 9.84 -1.39 -12.19
C THR A 23 11.11 -0.57 -12.42
N CYS A 24 12.27 -1.21 -12.59
CA CYS A 24 13.56 -0.52 -12.76
C CYS A 24 14.53 -1.32 -13.64
N VAL A 25 15.37 -0.61 -14.41
CA VAL A 25 16.48 -1.18 -15.20
C VAL A 25 17.46 -1.96 -14.30
N ASP A 26 17.58 -1.59 -13.03
CA ASP A 26 18.43 -2.32 -12.08
C ASP A 26 17.85 -3.68 -11.69
N SER A 27 16.52 -3.80 -11.59
CA SER A 27 15.85 -5.11 -11.44
C SER A 27 16.09 -5.97 -12.67
N LEU A 28 16.02 -5.38 -13.87
CA LEU A 28 16.32 -6.07 -15.12
C LEU A 28 17.79 -6.53 -15.18
N LYS A 29 18.75 -5.67 -14.81
CA LYS A 29 20.18 -6.01 -14.73
C LYS A 29 20.45 -7.10 -13.72
N LYS A 30 19.76 -7.09 -12.57
CA LYS A 30 19.90 -8.13 -11.55
C LYS A 30 19.35 -9.46 -12.05
N ILE A 31 18.15 -9.45 -12.65
CA ILE A 31 17.56 -10.64 -13.28
C ILE A 31 18.48 -11.16 -14.39
N LEU A 32 18.99 -10.31 -15.28
CA LEU A 32 19.91 -10.72 -16.35
C LEU A 32 21.21 -11.27 -15.81
N LYS A 33 21.79 -10.62 -14.79
CA LYS A 33 23.00 -11.10 -14.14
C LYS A 33 22.76 -12.47 -13.52
N ASP A 34 21.64 -12.67 -12.84
CA ASP A 34 21.26 -13.93 -12.22
C ASP A 34 20.92 -15.01 -13.27
N VAL A 35 20.34 -14.65 -14.42
CA VAL A 35 20.12 -15.57 -15.57
C VAL A 35 21.45 -16.00 -16.18
N LEU A 36 22.40 -15.07 -16.35
CA LEU A 36 23.71 -15.31 -16.97
C LEU A 36 24.67 -16.06 -16.04
N THR A 37 24.54 -15.89 -14.72
CA THR A 37 25.40 -16.57 -13.74
C THR A 37 24.80 -17.86 -13.18
N SER A 38 23.49 -18.09 -13.32
CA SER A 38 22.83 -19.29 -12.83
C SER A 38 23.17 -20.53 -13.67
N LYS A 39 23.84 -21.50 -13.03
CA LYS A 39 24.00 -22.87 -13.54
C LYS A 39 22.77 -23.77 -13.30
N GLU A 40 21.69 -23.24 -12.71
CA GLU A 40 20.58 -24.07 -12.20
C GLU A 40 19.43 -24.26 -13.19
N LYS A 41 19.07 -25.53 -13.41
CA LYS A 41 17.94 -25.98 -14.26
C LYS A 41 16.56 -25.53 -13.78
N HIS A 42 16.46 -24.90 -12.60
CA HIS A 42 15.23 -24.52 -11.91
C HIS A 42 15.13 -23.00 -11.65
N PHE A 43 15.78 -22.18 -12.47
CA PHE A 43 15.80 -20.72 -12.34
C PHE A 43 14.39 -20.08 -12.28
N LEU A 44 13.48 -20.46 -13.17
CA LEU A 44 12.12 -19.89 -13.21
C LEU A 44 11.30 -20.22 -11.96
N SER A 45 11.46 -21.42 -11.39
CA SER A 45 10.81 -21.77 -10.13
C SER A 45 11.40 -21.03 -8.94
N ASN A 46 12.69 -20.68 -8.98
CA ASN A 46 13.36 -19.95 -7.91
C ASN A 46 13.07 -18.44 -7.96
N LEU A 47 12.75 -17.89 -9.14
CA LEU A 47 12.41 -16.47 -9.33
C LEU A 47 11.17 -16.04 -8.52
N PHE A 48 10.23 -16.96 -8.31
CA PHE A 48 9.01 -16.72 -7.52
C PHE A 48 9.05 -17.37 -6.14
N GLN A 49 10.17 -18.00 -5.77
CA GLN A 49 10.29 -18.57 -4.43
C GLN A 49 10.47 -17.46 -3.40
N VAL A 50 9.68 -17.56 -2.33
CA VAL A 50 9.83 -16.71 -1.16
C VAL A 50 11.17 -17.05 -0.50
N ASP A 51 12.06 -16.07 -0.42
CA ASP A 51 13.28 -16.19 0.37
C ASP A 51 12.88 -16.40 1.85
N LYS A 52 13.10 -17.62 2.34
CA LYS A 52 12.77 -18.03 3.71
C LYS A 52 13.60 -17.30 4.76
N ASN A 53 14.75 -16.74 4.38
CA ASN A 53 15.64 -16.00 5.26
C ASN A 53 15.42 -14.48 5.18
N SER A 54 14.48 -14.03 4.34
CA SER A 54 14.14 -12.62 4.22
C SER A 54 13.64 -12.08 5.55
N LYS A 55 14.35 -11.08 6.10
CA LYS A 55 13.94 -10.34 7.30
C LYS A 55 12.87 -9.29 7.01
N ARG A 56 12.45 -9.15 5.74
CA ARG A 56 11.54 -8.10 5.30
C ARG A 56 10.13 -8.36 5.79
N HIS A 57 9.51 -7.36 6.42
CA HIS A 57 8.13 -7.44 6.88
C HIS A 57 7.18 -6.63 5.99
N GLY A 58 5.87 -6.91 6.09
CA GLY A 58 4.84 -6.27 5.25
C GLY A 58 4.81 -4.74 5.34
N GLY A 59 5.21 -4.18 6.48
CA GLY A 59 5.36 -2.72 6.66
C GLY A 59 6.30 -2.08 5.65
N GLU A 60 7.40 -2.74 5.27
CA GLU A 60 8.32 -2.25 4.23
C GLU A 60 7.66 -2.20 2.85
N LEU A 61 6.77 -3.14 2.54
CA LEU A 61 6.03 -3.14 1.27
C LEU A 61 5.07 -1.96 1.21
N VAL A 62 4.36 -1.67 2.32
CA VAL A 62 3.50 -0.50 2.42
C VAL A 62 4.31 0.79 2.25
N ALA A 63 5.39 0.93 3.01
CA ALA A 63 6.27 2.10 2.95
C ALA A 63 6.82 2.33 1.54
N ALA A 64 7.31 1.28 0.87
CA ALA A 64 7.83 1.37 -0.49
C ALA A 64 6.76 1.85 -1.49
N VAL A 65 5.53 1.36 -1.38
CA VAL A 65 4.42 1.83 -2.23
C VAL A 65 4.10 3.30 -1.97
N LEU A 66 4.02 3.73 -0.71
CA LEU A 66 3.78 5.13 -0.36
C LEU A 66 4.87 6.05 -0.93
N LYS A 67 6.15 5.67 -0.75
CA LYS A 67 7.29 6.42 -1.28
C LYS A 67 7.24 6.53 -2.81
N ALA A 68 6.92 5.43 -3.50
CA ALA A 68 6.79 5.40 -4.95
C ALA A 68 5.67 6.32 -5.47
N HIS A 69 4.64 6.58 -4.68
CA HIS A 69 3.56 7.52 -5.00
C HIS A 69 3.82 8.95 -4.47
N GLY A 70 5.07 9.25 -4.07
CA GLY A 70 5.47 10.59 -3.66
C GLY A 70 4.93 11.04 -2.30
N VAL A 71 4.46 10.12 -1.45
CA VAL A 71 4.01 10.43 -0.09
C VAL A 71 5.20 10.92 0.74
N LYS A 72 5.04 12.10 1.35
CA LYS A 72 6.09 12.77 2.12
C LYS A 72 5.88 12.67 3.64
N GLU A 73 4.63 12.53 4.07
CA GLU A 73 4.28 12.37 5.47
C GLU A 73 3.09 11.43 5.67
N ILE A 74 3.04 10.84 6.86
CA ILE A 74 1.92 10.05 7.37
C ILE A 74 1.48 10.69 8.68
N PHE A 75 0.20 11.00 8.80
CA PHE A 75 -0.40 11.44 10.05
C PHE A 75 -0.92 10.24 10.84
N THR A 76 -0.67 10.20 12.13
CA THR A 76 -1.01 9.03 12.95
C THR A 76 -1.42 9.40 14.37
N LEU A 77 -2.14 8.52 15.04
CA LEU A 77 -1.97 8.31 16.47
C LEU A 77 -1.37 6.91 16.59
N CYS A 78 -0.15 6.83 17.10
CA CYS A 78 0.60 5.58 17.04
C CYS A 78 -0.08 4.43 17.84
N GLY A 79 0.14 3.19 17.42
CA GLY A 79 -0.34 2.01 18.14
C GLY A 79 0.28 0.71 17.64
N GLY A 80 0.19 -0.35 18.46
CA GLY A 80 0.93 -1.60 18.21
C GLY A 80 0.59 -2.27 16.88
N HIS A 81 -0.67 -2.23 16.44
CA HIS A 81 -1.10 -2.88 15.19
C HIS A 81 -0.58 -2.20 13.91
N ILE A 82 -0.20 -0.93 13.99
CA ILE A 82 0.24 -0.13 12.83
C ILE A 82 1.76 0.15 12.84
N SER A 83 2.44 -0.09 13.96
CA SER A 83 3.84 0.28 14.16
C SER A 83 4.82 -0.23 13.09
N PRO A 84 4.69 -1.46 12.52
CA PRO A 84 5.63 -1.90 11.50
C PRO A 84 5.60 -1.05 10.22
N ILE A 85 4.46 -0.44 9.89
CA ILE A 85 4.33 0.47 8.75
C ILE A 85 5.01 1.80 9.06
N LEU A 86 4.78 2.35 10.26
CA LEU A 86 5.34 3.64 10.68
C LEU A 86 6.88 3.59 10.71
N VAL A 87 7.45 2.55 11.33
CA VAL A 87 8.91 2.36 11.41
C VAL A 87 9.52 2.20 10.01
N ALA A 88 8.91 1.39 9.15
CA ALA A 88 9.43 1.21 7.79
C ALA A 88 9.34 2.48 6.94
N ALA A 89 8.28 3.27 7.11
CA ALA A 89 8.10 4.53 6.42
C ALA A 89 9.12 5.59 6.87
N GLU A 90 9.35 5.70 8.19
CA GLU A 90 10.37 6.56 8.77
C GLU A 90 11.78 6.22 8.25
N ASN A 91 12.12 4.93 8.22
CA ASN A 91 13.42 4.43 7.73
C ASN A 91 13.74 4.81 6.28
N ILE A 92 12.71 5.07 5.45
CA ILE A 92 12.88 5.51 4.05
C ILE A 92 12.58 7.00 3.85
N GLY A 93 12.54 7.76 4.95
CA GLY A 93 12.43 9.22 4.96
C GLY A 93 11.03 9.75 4.69
N ILE A 94 9.97 8.98 4.99
CA ILE A 94 8.60 9.52 5.11
C ILE A 94 8.45 10.06 6.53
N ARG A 95 8.03 11.32 6.68
CA ARG A 95 7.86 11.91 8.01
C ARG A 95 6.65 11.32 8.72
N ILE A 96 6.82 10.92 9.97
CA ILE A 96 5.71 10.47 10.82
C ILE A 96 5.28 11.64 11.71
N ILE A 97 4.01 12.04 11.58
CA ILE A 97 3.44 13.15 12.34
C ILE A 97 2.40 12.58 13.30
N ASP A 98 2.78 12.48 14.56
CA ASP A 98 1.90 12.00 15.62
C ASP A 98 0.91 13.10 16.07
N THR A 99 -0.32 12.70 16.31
CA THR A 99 -1.42 13.56 16.74
C THR A 99 -1.85 13.17 18.15
N ARG A 100 -2.86 13.86 18.71
CA ARG A 100 -3.43 13.52 20.02
C ARG A 100 -4.78 12.81 19.93
N HIS A 101 -5.32 12.68 18.73
CA HIS A 101 -6.58 11.99 18.44
C HIS A 101 -6.65 11.65 16.95
N GLU A 102 -7.15 10.46 16.61
CA GLU A 102 -7.13 9.93 15.23
C GLU A 102 -7.93 10.77 14.24
N VAL A 103 -9.01 11.40 14.71
CA VAL A 103 -9.78 12.37 13.91
C VAL A 103 -8.90 13.47 13.34
N ASN A 104 -7.92 13.96 14.12
CA ASN A 104 -7.01 15.03 13.71
C ASN A 104 -6.00 14.52 12.69
N ALA A 105 -5.55 13.26 12.81
CA ALA A 105 -4.66 12.65 11.83
C ALA A 105 -5.32 12.61 10.45
N LEU A 106 -6.60 12.22 10.38
CA LEU A 106 -7.29 12.14 9.10
C LEU A 106 -7.70 13.53 8.57
N PHE A 107 -8.03 14.51 9.41
CA PHE A 107 -8.21 15.89 8.97
C PHE A 107 -6.92 16.52 8.43
N ALA A 108 -5.76 16.22 9.03
CA ALA A 108 -4.49 16.69 8.52
C ALA A 108 -4.15 16.06 7.17
N ALA A 109 -4.44 14.77 6.99
CA ALA A 109 -4.35 14.10 5.69
C ALA A 109 -5.28 14.75 4.65
N ASP A 110 -6.54 15.03 5.00
CA ASP A 110 -7.51 15.75 4.17
C ASP A 110 -6.97 17.13 3.75
N ALA A 111 -6.40 17.89 4.69
CA ALA A 111 -5.79 19.19 4.39
C ALA A 111 -4.60 19.07 3.40
N VAL A 112 -3.74 18.07 3.56
CA VAL A 112 -2.65 17.80 2.61
C VAL A 112 -3.19 17.49 1.23
N ALA A 113 -4.25 16.68 1.15
CA ALA A 113 -4.83 16.30 -0.13
C ALA A 113 -5.31 17.53 -0.91
N ARG A 114 -6.01 18.44 -0.25
CA ARG A 114 -6.57 19.66 -0.84
C ARG A 114 -5.50 20.69 -1.19
N LEU A 115 -4.62 21.01 -0.24
CA LEU A 115 -3.67 22.12 -0.39
C LEU A 115 -2.54 21.78 -1.36
N ARG A 116 -2.18 20.50 -1.47
CA ARG A 116 -1.07 20.06 -2.32
C ARG A 116 -1.51 19.32 -3.58
N GLN A 117 -2.81 19.14 -3.78
CA GLN A 117 -3.36 18.37 -4.90
C GLN A 117 -2.66 17.00 -5.04
N SER A 118 -2.50 16.33 -3.90
CA SER A 118 -1.78 15.06 -3.79
C SER A 118 -2.57 14.11 -2.90
N ILE A 119 -2.04 12.90 -2.64
CA ILE A 119 -2.71 11.99 -1.71
C ILE A 119 -2.35 12.32 -0.25
N GLY A 120 -3.37 12.53 0.57
CA GLY A 120 -3.24 12.61 2.03
C GLY A 120 -3.22 11.22 2.65
N VAL A 121 -2.30 10.95 3.58
CA VAL A 121 -2.20 9.62 4.22
C VAL A 121 -2.33 9.72 5.72
N ALA A 122 -3.31 8.98 6.26
CA ALA A 122 -3.45 8.74 7.70
C ALA A 122 -3.28 7.26 8.01
N ALA A 123 -2.58 6.93 9.09
CA ALA A 123 -2.39 5.55 9.55
C ALA A 123 -2.73 5.46 11.05
N VAL A 124 -3.65 4.57 11.42
CA VAL A 124 -4.18 4.48 12.80
C VAL A 124 -4.26 3.02 13.23
N THR A 125 -4.26 2.76 14.55
CA THR A 125 -4.33 1.40 15.09
C THR A 125 -5.72 0.77 14.92
N ALA A 126 -5.85 -0.52 15.28
CA ALA A 126 -7.10 -1.27 15.24
C ALA A 126 -8.17 -0.73 16.21
N GLY A 127 -9.39 -1.26 16.11
CA GLY A 127 -10.51 -0.96 17.01
C GLY A 127 -10.82 0.53 17.11
N PRO A 128 -10.65 1.16 18.30
CA PRO A 128 -10.95 2.57 18.49
C PRO A 128 -10.16 3.48 17.54
N GLY A 129 -8.95 3.09 17.15
CA GLY A 129 -8.10 3.89 16.28
C GLY A 129 -8.75 4.18 14.93
N VAL A 130 -9.32 3.15 14.29
CA VAL A 130 -10.08 3.35 13.06
C VAL A 130 -11.44 3.99 13.32
N THR A 131 -12.19 3.60 14.35
CA THR A 131 -13.54 4.18 14.54
C THR A 131 -13.50 5.68 14.84
N ASN A 132 -12.45 6.16 15.49
CA ASN A 132 -12.23 7.58 15.77
C ASN A 132 -12.00 8.43 14.51
N THR A 133 -11.72 7.82 13.35
CA THR A 133 -11.54 8.55 12.08
C THR A 133 -12.83 8.73 11.30
N ILE A 134 -13.95 8.11 11.70
CA ILE A 134 -15.20 8.07 10.92
C ILE A 134 -15.66 9.50 10.54
N THR A 135 -15.67 10.43 11.50
CA THR A 135 -16.10 11.81 11.26
C THR A 135 -15.25 12.51 10.20
N ALA A 136 -13.92 12.44 10.33
CA ALA A 136 -12.99 13.06 9.40
C ALA A 136 -13.05 12.41 8.02
N LEU A 137 -13.27 11.09 7.95
CA LEU A 137 -13.40 10.37 6.69
C LEU A 137 -14.67 10.77 5.96
N LYS A 138 -15.78 10.91 6.69
CA LYS A 138 -17.04 11.36 6.09
C LYS A 138 -16.91 12.79 5.53
N ASN A 139 -16.17 13.66 6.22
CA ASN A 139 -15.84 14.98 5.71
C ASN A 139 -15.01 14.93 4.42
N ALA A 140 -13.94 14.11 4.41
CA ALA A 140 -13.10 13.93 3.22
C ALA A 140 -13.90 13.36 2.04
N GLN A 141 -14.85 12.46 2.30
CA GLN A 141 -15.75 11.90 1.27
C GLN A 141 -16.61 13.00 0.63
N ILE A 142 -17.29 13.81 1.44
CA ILE A 142 -18.19 14.88 0.93
C ILE A 142 -17.40 15.95 0.18
N ALA A 143 -16.16 16.19 0.58
CA ALA A 143 -15.27 17.13 -0.08
C ALA A 143 -14.41 16.52 -1.19
N GLU A 144 -14.69 15.27 -1.57
CA GLU A 144 -14.02 14.56 -2.67
C GLU A 144 -12.49 14.60 -2.59
N SER A 145 -11.96 14.57 -1.37
CA SER A 145 -10.54 14.73 -1.13
C SER A 145 -9.80 13.40 -1.28
N SER A 146 -8.64 13.44 -1.94
CA SER A 146 -7.83 12.25 -2.20
C SER A 146 -7.10 11.78 -0.93
N VAL A 147 -7.75 10.92 -0.15
CA VAL A 147 -7.24 10.47 1.14
C VAL A 147 -7.12 8.95 1.20
N LEU A 148 -6.02 8.47 1.77
CA LEU A 148 -5.76 7.07 2.10
C LEU A 148 -5.72 6.90 3.63
N LEU A 149 -6.67 6.12 4.15
CA LEU A 149 -6.70 5.68 5.55
C LEU A 149 -6.17 4.25 5.66
N ILE A 150 -5.09 4.05 6.42
CA ILE A 150 -4.53 2.73 6.72
C ILE A 150 -4.87 2.37 8.17
N GLY A 151 -5.73 1.36 8.34
CA GLY A 151 -6.11 0.86 9.65
C GLY A 151 -5.33 -0.38 10.06
N GLY A 152 -4.82 -0.40 11.29
CA GLY A 152 -4.33 -1.62 11.93
C GLY A 152 -5.48 -2.63 12.12
N ALA A 153 -5.14 -3.91 12.22
CA ALA A 153 -6.11 -4.97 12.46
C ALA A 153 -5.53 -6.03 13.40
N ALA A 154 -6.42 -6.74 14.09
CA ALA A 154 -6.04 -7.91 14.87
C ALA A 154 -5.33 -8.96 13.97
N PRO A 155 -4.37 -9.74 14.54
CA PRO A 155 -3.72 -10.81 13.81
C PRO A 155 -4.74 -11.78 13.20
N THR A 156 -4.52 -12.18 11.93
CA THR A 156 -5.48 -13.00 11.18
C THR A 156 -5.83 -14.32 11.90
N LEU A 157 -4.87 -14.92 12.62
CA LEU A 157 -5.06 -16.15 13.38
C LEU A 157 -6.00 -16.00 14.59
N LEU A 158 -6.12 -14.79 15.14
CA LEU A 158 -6.93 -14.49 16.33
C LEU A 158 -8.25 -13.79 16.00
N LYS A 159 -8.52 -13.56 14.71
CA LYS A 159 -9.75 -12.90 14.27
C LYS A 159 -10.99 -13.70 14.71
N ASN A 160 -11.97 -13.01 15.26
CA ASN A 160 -13.20 -13.55 15.84
C ASN A 160 -12.96 -14.53 16.99
N ARG A 161 -11.80 -14.44 17.66
CA ARG A 161 -11.41 -15.30 18.80
C ARG A 161 -11.10 -14.48 20.05
N GLY A 162 -11.73 -13.31 20.20
CA GLY A 162 -11.54 -12.42 21.35
C GLY A 162 -10.23 -11.62 21.31
N ALA A 163 -9.67 -11.40 20.13
CA ALA A 163 -8.47 -10.58 19.98
C ALA A 163 -8.71 -9.12 20.40
N LEU A 164 -7.68 -8.51 20.97
CA LEU A 164 -7.70 -7.09 21.35
C LEU A 164 -8.04 -6.22 20.14
N GLN A 165 -9.02 -5.32 20.29
CA GLN A 165 -9.42 -4.35 19.27
C GLN A 165 -9.92 -4.97 17.95
N ASP A 166 -10.38 -6.22 17.98
CA ASP A 166 -10.96 -6.90 16.83
C ASP A 166 -12.41 -6.48 16.59
N ILE A 167 -12.65 -5.85 15.43
CA ILE A 167 -13.97 -5.40 14.98
C ILE A 167 -14.07 -5.59 13.47
N ASP A 168 -15.29 -5.69 12.94
CA ASP A 168 -15.50 -5.67 11.49
C ASP A 168 -15.41 -4.25 10.92
N GLN A 169 -14.18 -3.83 10.67
CA GLN A 169 -13.89 -2.52 10.12
C GLN A 169 -14.49 -2.34 8.71
N ILE A 170 -14.56 -3.40 7.88
CA ILE A 170 -15.00 -3.26 6.49
C ILE A 170 -16.44 -2.78 6.42
N VAL A 171 -17.30 -3.33 7.28
CA VAL A 171 -18.73 -2.97 7.34
C VAL A 171 -18.89 -1.50 7.72
N LEU A 172 -18.09 -1.00 8.66
CA LEU A 172 -18.14 0.39 9.09
C LEU A 172 -17.76 1.37 7.97
N PHE A 173 -16.77 1.03 7.14
CA PHE A 173 -16.21 1.96 6.16
C PHE A 173 -16.77 1.85 4.74
N ARG A 174 -17.50 0.77 4.42
CA ARG A 174 -17.95 0.47 3.06
C ARG A 174 -18.75 1.59 2.38
N SER A 175 -19.60 2.30 3.12
CA SER A 175 -20.42 3.38 2.57
C SER A 175 -19.71 4.75 2.51
N MET A 176 -18.52 4.86 3.11
CA MET A 176 -17.78 6.12 3.24
C MET A 176 -16.57 6.22 2.31
N CYS A 177 -16.19 5.11 1.66
CA CYS A 177 -15.00 5.02 0.84
C CYS A 177 -15.32 4.46 -0.54
N LYS A 178 -14.62 4.97 -1.55
CA LYS A 178 -14.63 4.39 -2.90
C LYS A 178 -14.05 2.98 -2.96
N TYR A 179 -13.07 2.71 -2.10
CA TYR A 179 -12.39 1.43 -2.02
C TYR A 179 -12.12 1.09 -0.56
N VAL A 180 -12.49 -0.13 -0.17
CA VAL A 180 -12.22 -0.66 1.17
C VAL A 180 -11.79 -2.12 1.01
N ALA A 181 -10.65 -2.47 1.59
CA ALA A 181 -10.14 -3.83 1.57
C ALA A 181 -9.44 -4.20 2.87
N ARG A 182 -9.40 -5.50 3.17
CA ARG A 182 -8.58 -6.08 4.23
C ARG A 182 -7.55 -7.00 3.60
N VAL A 183 -6.28 -6.72 3.88
CA VAL A 183 -5.17 -7.55 3.42
C VAL A 183 -4.96 -8.69 4.41
N THR A 184 -5.04 -9.93 3.94
CA THR A 184 -4.83 -11.15 4.76
C THR A 184 -3.53 -11.89 4.45
N ARG A 185 -2.86 -11.54 3.34
CA ARG A 185 -1.61 -12.15 2.91
C ARG A 185 -0.62 -11.09 2.46
N LEU A 186 0.67 -11.29 2.75
CA LEU A 186 1.74 -10.34 2.40
C LEU A 186 1.78 -10.01 0.90
N ARG A 187 1.60 -11.01 0.03
CA ARG A 187 1.60 -10.84 -1.44
C ARG A 187 0.49 -9.91 -1.95
N ASP A 188 -0.58 -9.75 -1.17
CA ASP A 188 -1.73 -8.93 -1.54
C ASP A 188 -1.55 -7.46 -1.12
N ILE A 189 -0.52 -7.11 -0.33
CA ILE A 189 -0.27 -5.73 0.15
C ILE A 189 -0.11 -4.75 -1.02
N VAL A 190 0.87 -5.01 -1.90
CA VAL A 190 1.20 -4.09 -3.01
C VAL A 190 0.03 -3.87 -3.97
N PRO A 191 -0.64 -4.92 -4.51
CA PRO A 191 -1.78 -4.71 -5.40
C PRO A 191 -2.95 -4.00 -4.72
N THR A 192 -3.25 -4.32 -3.44
CA THR A 192 -4.31 -3.63 -2.69
C THR A 192 -3.99 -2.15 -2.48
N MET A 193 -2.75 -1.82 -2.10
CA MET A 193 -2.34 -0.42 -1.92
C MET A 193 -2.42 0.37 -3.23
N ARG A 194 -1.94 -0.20 -4.35
CA ARG A 194 -2.05 0.42 -5.67
C ARG A 194 -3.52 0.68 -6.07
N ALA A 195 -4.40 -0.30 -5.84
CA ALA A 195 -5.83 -0.15 -6.11
C ALA A 195 -6.49 0.92 -5.24
N ALA A 196 -6.16 0.96 -3.94
CA ALA A 196 -6.69 1.96 -3.01
C ALA A 196 -6.27 3.39 -3.40
N ILE A 197 -4.99 3.59 -3.74
CA ILE A 197 -4.47 4.90 -4.15
C ILE A 197 -5.12 5.35 -5.47
N CYS A 198 -5.22 4.45 -6.46
CA CYS A 198 -5.90 4.74 -7.72
C CYS A 198 -7.39 5.12 -7.51
N ALA A 199 -8.09 4.39 -6.64
CA ALA A 199 -9.47 4.72 -6.27
C ALA A 199 -9.56 6.07 -5.55
N ALA A 200 -8.63 6.39 -4.65
CA ALA A 200 -8.63 7.68 -3.96
C ALA A 200 -8.35 8.87 -4.89
N GLN A 201 -7.64 8.68 -6.00
CA GLN A 201 -7.25 9.74 -6.94
C GLN A 201 -8.17 9.88 -8.14
N SER A 202 -9.09 8.94 -8.36
CA SER A 202 -10.12 9.02 -9.39
C SER A 202 -11.31 9.86 -8.92
N GLU A 203 -12.13 10.35 -9.85
CA GLU A 203 -13.37 11.08 -9.56
C GLU A 203 -14.43 10.17 -8.89
N PHE A 204 -15.33 10.74 -8.07
CA PHE A 204 -16.47 10.02 -7.52
C PHE A 204 -17.50 9.80 -8.65
N ASN A 205 -17.73 8.54 -9.03
CA ASN A 205 -18.84 8.15 -9.92
C ASN A 205 -20.11 7.88 -9.12
#